data_AF-A0A0M8WJ88-F1
#
_entry.id   AF-A0A0M8WJ88-F1
#
_cell.length_a   1.000
_cell.length_b   1.000
_cell.length_c   1.000
_cell.angle_alpha   90.00
_cell.angle_beta   90.00
_cell.angle_gamma   90.00
#
_symmetry.space_group_name_H-M   'P 1'
#
loop_
_entity.id
_entity.type
_entity.pdbx_description
1 polymer ?
#
loop_
_entity_poly.entity_id
_entity_poly.type
_entity_poly.pdbx_seq_one_letter_code
_entity_poly.pdbx_strand_id
1 'polypeptide(L)'
;MSNDARTRIRTFITTKFPDVTFTDEEDIFALGFVNSLFAMELVMFIEKAFGTRIPNEELHLGNFRSVALMADLVQRQTSAAVG
;
A
#
# COMPACT_ATOMS: atom_id res chain seq x y z
N MET A 1 -12.45 8.61 -4.27
CA MET A 1 -12.06 7.50 -3.38
C MET A 1 -10.57 7.18 -3.50
N SER A 2 -9.99 7.04 -4.70
CA SER A 2 -8.56 6.73 -4.89
C SER A 2 -7.56 7.73 -4.30
N ASN A 3 -7.91 9.01 -4.20
CA ASN A 3 -7.02 10.04 -3.66
C ASN A 3 -6.86 9.95 -2.11
N ASP A 4 -7.89 9.46 -1.41
CA ASP A 4 -7.82 9.19 0.03
C ASP A 4 -6.89 8.00 0.32
N ALA A 5 -6.98 6.94 -0.49
CA ALA A 5 -6.14 5.76 -0.34
C ALA A 5 -4.64 6.10 -0.48
N ARG A 6 -4.27 6.81 -1.56
CA ARG A 6 -2.89 7.26 -1.78
C ARG A 6 -2.37 8.09 -0.62
N THR A 7 -3.17 9.05 -0.14
CA THR A 7 -2.78 9.94 0.95
C THR A 7 -2.55 9.17 2.25
N ARG A 8 -3.43 8.25 2.62
CA ARG A 8 -3.29 7.41 3.82
C ARG A 8 -2.06 6.49 3.75
N ILE A 9 -1.85 5.82 2.61
CA ILE A 9 -0.70 4.93 2.40
C ILE A 9 0.61 5.73 2.45
N ARG A 10 0.68 6.85 1.74
CA ARG A 10 1.87 7.72 1.76
C ARG A 10 2.18 8.19 3.17
N THR A 11 1.16 8.66 3.89
CA THR A 11 1.30 9.12 5.28
C THR A 11 1.84 8.00 6.18
N PHE A 12 1.36 6.77 6.03
CA PHE A 12 1.85 5.63 6.80
C PHE A 12 3.34 5.37 6.54
N ILE A 13 3.76 5.38 5.26
CA ILE A 13 5.16 5.17 4.87
C ILE A 13 6.04 6.31 5.38
N THR A 14 5.68 7.58 5.16
CA THR A 14 6.47 8.73 5.61
C THR A 14 6.50 8.87 7.13
N THR A 15 5.50 8.38 7.85
CA THR A 15 5.53 8.32 9.32
C THR A 15 6.58 7.33 9.82
N LYS A 16 6.78 6.22 9.10
CA LYS A 16 7.75 5.18 9.43
C LYS A 16 9.16 5.53 8.93
N PHE A 17 9.24 6.27 7.82
CA PHE A 17 10.47 6.67 7.15
C PHE A 17 10.44 8.17 6.82
N PRO A 18 10.60 9.06 7.81
CA PRO A 18 10.47 10.51 7.61
C PRO A 18 11.59 11.12 6.74
N ASP A 19 12.75 10.47 6.69
CA ASP A 19 13.91 10.94 5.93
C ASP A 19 13.86 10.53 4.45
N VAL A 20 12.85 9.77 4.04
CA VAL A 20 12.70 9.28 2.67
C VAL A 20 11.74 10.18 1.90
N THR A 21 12.20 10.63 0.72
CA THR A 21 11.36 11.28 -0.28
C THR A 21 11.15 10.35 -1.46
N PHE A 22 9.90 10.14 -1.85
CA PHE A 22 9.53 9.30 -3.00
C PHE A 22 8.19 9.78 -3.57
N THR A 23 7.94 9.44 -4.82
CA THR A 23 6.71 9.69 -5.58
C THR A 23 5.76 8.50 -5.50
N ASP A 24 4.50 8.68 -5.87
CA ASP A 24 3.50 7.61 -5.75
C ASP A 24 3.80 6.42 -6.68
N GLU A 25 4.56 6.66 -7.74
CA GLU A 25 4.91 5.69 -8.78
C GLU A 25 6.25 4.99 -8.51
N GLU A 26 7.05 5.50 -7.57
CA GLU A 26 8.37 4.95 -7.25
C GLU A 26 8.29 3.62 -6.50
N ASP A 27 9.28 2.77 -6.78
CA ASP A 27 9.44 1.48 -6.12
C ASP A 27 10.14 1.65 -4.76
N ILE A 28 9.36 1.64 -3.68
CA ILE A 28 9.85 1.83 -2.31
C ILE A 28 10.72 0.66 -1.81
N PHE A 29 10.61 -0.52 -2.43
CA PHE A 29 11.45 -1.67 -2.12
C PHE A 29 12.80 -1.54 -2.81
N ALA A 30 12.83 -1.03 -4.05
CA ALA A 30 14.06 -0.75 -4.77
C ALA A 30 14.88 0.37 -4.13
N LEU A 31 14.22 1.31 -3.44
CA LEU A 31 14.86 2.35 -2.64
C LEU A 31 15.56 1.81 -1.36
N GLY A 32 15.32 0.55 -1.00
CA GLY A 32 16.10 -0.18 0.01
C GLY A 32 15.78 0.15 1.48
N PHE A 33 14.85 1.07 1.75
CA PHE A 33 14.40 1.37 3.11
C PHE A 33 13.26 0.44 3.58
N VAL A 34 12.61 -0.27 2.66
CA VAL A 34 11.55 -1.24 2.95
C VAL A 34 12.09 -2.67 3.00
N ASN A 35 11.61 -3.45 3.97
CA ASN A 35 11.92 -4.87 4.13
C ASN A 35 10.64 -5.75 4.14
N SER A 36 10.83 -7.07 4.18
CA SER A 36 9.72 -8.03 4.17
C SER A 36 8.79 -7.93 5.39
N LEU A 37 9.29 -7.47 6.54
CA LEU A 37 8.47 -7.26 7.73
C LEU A 37 7.55 -6.05 7.55
N PHE A 38 8.10 -4.95 7.03
CA PHE A 38 7.32 -3.76 6.72
C PHE A 38 6.26 -4.04 5.66
N ALA A 39 6.54 -4.90 4.69
CA ALA A 39 5.53 -5.34 3.72
C ALA A 39 4.31 -5.96 4.40
N MET A 40 4.52 -6.81 5.43
CA MET A 40 3.41 -7.37 6.22
C MET A 40 2.68 -6.30 7.05
N GLU A 41 3.40 -5.33 7.63
CA GLU A 41 2.77 -4.18 8.30
C GLU A 41 1.89 -3.36 7.35
N LEU A 42 2.36 -3.16 6.12
CA LEU A 42 1.65 -2.43 5.07
C LEU A 42 0.35 -3.14 4.67
N VAL A 43 0.39 -4.46 4.50
CA VAL A 43 -0.80 -5.30 4.25
C VAL A 43 -1.81 -5.13 5.38
N MET A 44 -1.37 -5.30 6.64
CA MET A 44 -2.25 -5.15 7.80
C MET A 44 -2.82 -3.74 7.93
N PHE A 45 -2.03 -2.71 7.60
CA PHE A 45 -2.50 -1.32 7.58
C PHE A 45 -3.59 -1.14 6.54
N ILE A 46 -3.39 -1.61 5.31
CA ILE A 46 -4.36 -1.51 4.22
C ILE A 46 -5.67 -2.21 4.61
N GLU A 47 -5.60 -3.46 5.09
CA GLU A 47 -6.80 -4.21 5.49
C GLU A 47 -7.60 -3.48 6.57
N LYS A 48 -6.92 -2.97 7.61
CA LYS A 48 -7.55 -2.23 8.70
C LYS A 48 -8.07 -0.86 8.28
N ALA A 49 -7.31 -0.11 7.48
CA ALA A 49 -7.63 1.26 7.11
C ALA A 49 -8.83 1.36 6.15
N PHE A 50 -9.01 0.35 5.29
CA PHE A 50 -10.06 0.32 4.28
C PHE A 50 -11.14 -0.74 4.55
N GLY A 51 -11.04 -1.47 5.68
CA GLY A 51 -12.02 -2.49 6.06
C GLY A 51 -12.14 -3.61 5.03
N THR A 52 -11.03 -3.95 4.38
CA THR A 52 -10.98 -4.96 3.32
C THR A 52 -10.02 -6.09 3.68
N ARG A 53 -10.06 -7.18 2.92
CA ARG A 53 -9.14 -8.31 3.06
C ARG A 53 -8.38 -8.50 1.76
N ILE A 54 -7.07 -8.66 1.88
CA ILE A 54 -6.19 -8.90 0.73
C ILE A 54 -6.09 -10.42 0.56
N PRO A 55 -6.52 -10.99 -0.58
CA PRO A 55 -6.35 -12.42 -0.84
C PRO A 55 -4.87 -12.75 -1.05
N ASN A 56 -4.48 -13.99 -0.73
CA ASN A 56 -3.10 -14.44 -0.86
C ASN A 56 -2.53 -14.30 -2.29
N GLU A 57 -3.39 -14.36 -3.31
CA GLU A 57 -3.02 -14.17 -4.71
C GLU A 57 -2.53 -12.74 -5.01
N GLU A 58 -3.07 -11.75 -4.30
CA GLU A 58 -2.68 -10.34 -4.42
C GLU A 58 -1.48 -10.00 -3.53
N LEU A 59 -1.06 -10.90 -2.61
CA LEU A 59 0.12 -10.76 -1.72
C LEU A 59 1.45 -10.95 -2.46
N HIS A 60 1.68 -10.12 -3.48
CA HIS A 60 2.92 -10.13 -4.25
C HIS A 60 3.47 -8.72 -4.45
N LEU A 61 4.79 -8.61 -4.55
CA LEU A 61 5.52 -7.34 -4.55
C LEU A 61 5.03 -6.36 -5.63
N GLY A 62 4.54 -6.88 -6.77
CA GLY A 62 3.95 -6.09 -7.85
C GLY A 62 2.80 -5.17 -7.41
N ASN A 63 2.05 -5.53 -6.38
CA ASN A 63 0.96 -4.69 -5.86
C ASN A 63 1.38 -3.75 -4.72
N PHE A 64 2.51 -4.03 -4.06
CA PHE A 64 2.94 -3.30 -2.85
C PHE A 64 4.14 -2.39 -3.08
N ARG A 65 4.79 -2.49 -4.24
CA ARG A 65 6.03 -1.76 -4.50
C ARG A 65 5.88 -0.24 -4.63
N SER A 66 4.69 0.27 -4.95
CA SER A 66 4.46 1.72 -5.07
C SER A 66 3.08 2.11 -4.54
N VAL A 67 2.93 3.37 -4.13
CA VAL A 67 1.66 3.88 -3.57
C VAL A 67 0.54 3.83 -4.60
N ALA A 68 0.85 4.08 -5.87
CA ALA A 68 -0.10 3.97 -6.97
C ALA A 68 -0.68 2.55 -7.07
N LEU A 69 0.18 1.52 -7.04
CA LEU A 69 -0.25 0.12 -7.15
C LEU A 69 -1.05 -0.33 -5.93
N MET A 70 -0.66 0.12 -4.74
CA MET A 70 -1.41 -0.14 -3.51
C MET A 70 -2.79 0.52 -3.53
N ALA A 71 -2.87 1.77 -4.01
CA ALA A 71 -4.14 2.47 -4.12
C ALA A 71 -5.07 1.81 -5.14
N ASP A 72 -4.53 1.31 -6.25
CA ASP A 72 -5.29 0.53 -7.22
C ASP A 72 -5.76 -0.79 -6.62
N LEU A 73 -4.91 -1.50 -5.87
CA LEU A 73 -5.29 -2.70 -5.13
C LEU A 73 -6.45 -2.42 -4.16
N VAL A 74 -6.35 -1.36 -3.35
CA VAL A 74 -7.44 -0.94 -2.46
C VAL A 74 -8.71 -0.70 -3.26
N GLN A 75 -8.64 0.03 -4.36
CA GLN A 75 -9.81 0.30 -5.19
C GLN A 75 -10.44 -1.00 -5.73
N ARG A 76 -9.64 -1.97 -6.20
CA ARG A 76 -10.13 -3.28 -6.64
C ARG A 76 -10.84 -4.01 -5.50
N GLN A 77 -10.22 -4.08 -4.32
CA GLN A 77 -10.75 -4.81 -3.18
C GLN A 77 -11.99 -4.17 -2.56
N THR A 78 -12.06 -2.84 -2.50
CA THR A 78 -13.25 -2.13 -2.00
C THR A 78 -14.38 -2.16 -3.02
N SER A 79 -14.10 -2.19 -4.33
CA SER A 79 -15.15 -2.28 -5.36
C SER A 79 -15.71 -3.70 -5.48
N ALA A 80 -14.88 -4.72 -5.31
CA ALA A 80 -15.30 -6.13 -5.30
C ALA A 80 -16.17 -6.50 -4.08
N ALA A 81 -16.04 -5.77 -2.96
CA ALA A 81 -16.83 -5.97 -1.76
C ALA A 81 -18.27 -5.40 -1.85
N VAL A 82 -18.63 -4.71 -2.93
CA VAL A 82 -19.95 -4.05 -3.12
C VAL A 82 -20.80 -4.75 -4.20
N GLY A 83 -20.41 -5.94 -4.66
CA GLY A 83 -21.21 -6.80 -5.55
C GLY A 83 -21.72 -8.04 -4.84
#